data_AF-A0A5K7XLI7-F1
#
_entry.id   AF-A0A5K7XLI7-F1
#
_cell.length_a   1.000
_cell.length_b   1.000
_cell.length_c   1.000
_cell.angle_alpha   90.00
_cell.angle_beta   90.00
_cell.angle_gamma   90.00
#
_symmetry.space_group_name_H-M   'P 1'
#
loop_
_entity.id
_entity.type
_entity.pdbx_description
1 polymer ?
#
loop_
_entity_poly.entity_id
_entity_poly.type
_entity_poly.pdbx_seq_one_letter_code
_entity_poly.pdbx_strand_id
1 'polypeptide(L)'
;MWYNTTMSSPLALTPEMQQALSVSGGLPVELTDPATQKVYLLVEKDNQAAAYGEYVERALEEGLADFDAGRFEPWDIEKTIAKARESLNSKHQ
;
A
#
# COMPACT_ATOMS: atom_id res chain seq x y z
N MET A 1 8.06 -30.77 -6.50
CA MET A 1 8.52 -29.89 -5.41
C MET A 1 7.35 -29.75 -4.46
N TRP A 2 7.47 -30.24 -3.23
CA TRP A 2 6.39 -30.22 -2.24
C TRP A 2 6.51 -28.91 -1.45
N TYR A 3 5.53 -28.02 -1.57
CA TYR A 3 5.43 -26.86 -0.68
C TYR A 3 4.92 -27.36 0.67
N ASN A 4 5.81 -27.42 1.65
CA ASN A 4 5.47 -27.69 3.03
C ASN A 4 4.77 -26.44 3.59
N THR A 5 3.45 -26.37 3.43
CA THR A 5 2.64 -25.34 4.07
C THR A 5 2.57 -25.71 5.55
N THR A 6 3.46 -25.15 6.36
CA THR A 6 3.29 -25.15 7.81
C THR A 6 1.95 -24.49 8.08
N MET A 7 0.98 -25.27 8.60
CA MET A 7 -0.25 -24.75 9.19
C MET A 7 0.13 -23.92 10.42
N SER A 8 0.58 -22.69 10.19
CA SER A 8 0.81 -21.72 11.25
C SER A 8 -0.57 -21.26 11.68
N SER A 9 -1.03 -21.74 12.83
CA SER A 9 -2.24 -21.21 13.45
C SER A 9 -2.12 -19.68 13.54
N PRO A 10 -3.19 -18.93 13.21
CA PRO A 10 -3.14 -17.48 13.29
C PRO A 10 -2.82 -17.08 14.73
N LEU A 11 -1.81 -16.23 14.88
CA LEU A 11 -1.43 -15.69 16.18
C LEU A 11 -2.59 -14.82 16.69
N ALA A 12 -3.06 -15.09 17.90
CA ALA A 12 -4.08 -14.25 18.53
C ALA A 12 -3.49 -12.89 18.90
N LEU A 13 -4.26 -11.82 18.65
CA LEU A 13 -3.89 -10.48 19.10
C LEU A 13 -3.95 -10.38 20.63
N THR A 14 -3.05 -9.59 21.22
CA THR A 14 -3.12 -9.25 22.65
C THR A 14 -4.29 -8.28 22.90
N PRO A 15 -4.77 -8.16 24.15
CA PRO A 15 -5.82 -7.21 24.50
C PRO A 15 -5.48 -5.75 24.14
N GLU A 16 -4.22 -5.33 24.31
CA GLU A 16 -3.79 -3.97 23.98
C GLU A 16 -3.88 -3.70 22.48
N MET A 17 -3.50 -4.69 21.65
CA MET A 17 -3.60 -4.60 20.19
C MET A 17 -5.06 -4.52 19.72
N GLN A 18 -5.95 -5.29 20.35
CA GLN A 18 -7.39 -5.25 20.07
C GLN A 18 -7.97 -3.88 20.43
N GLN A 19 -7.61 -3.34 21.60
CA GLN A 19 -8.06 -2.01 22.02
C GLN A 19 -7.54 -0.92 21.08
N ALA A 20 -6.28 -1.00 20.66
CA ALA A 20 -5.69 -0.03 19.75
C ALA A 20 -6.41 -0.01 18.40
N LEU A 21 -6.76 -1.18 17.83
CA LEU A 21 -7.55 -1.26 16.60
C LEU A 21 -8.97 -0.70 16.77
N SER A 22 -9.62 -1.00 17.90
CA SER A 22 -10.95 -0.44 18.18
C SER A 22 -10.95 1.08 18.28
N VAL A 23 -9.86 1.68 18.79
CA VAL A 23 -9.72 3.13 18.93
C VAL A 23 -9.26 3.78 17.62
N SER A 24 -8.48 3.08 16.79
CA SER A 24 -7.99 3.62 15.52
C SER A 24 -9.08 3.81 14.47
N GLY A 25 -10.25 3.16 14.65
CA GLY A 25 -11.39 3.31 13.75
C GLY A 25 -11.08 2.82 12.33
N GLY A 26 -10.28 1.76 12.22
CA GLY A 26 -9.87 1.17 10.93
C GLY A 26 -8.57 1.74 10.35
N LEU A 27 -7.95 2.73 11.00
CA LEU A 27 -6.61 3.19 10.63
C LEU A 27 -5.53 2.20 11.07
N PRO A 28 -4.40 2.08 10.33
CA PRO A 28 -3.26 1.27 10.75
C PRO A 28 -2.71 1.69 12.12
N VAL A 29 -2.37 0.71 12.94
CA VAL A 29 -1.74 0.90 14.25
C VAL A 29 -0.26 0.53 14.17
N GLU A 30 0.61 1.43 14.60
CA GLU A 30 2.05 1.15 14.70
C GLU A 30 2.37 0.30 15.94
N LEU A 31 3.15 -0.75 15.75
CA LEU A 31 3.65 -1.62 16.81
C LEU A 31 5.18 -1.57 16.78
N THR A 32 5.78 -1.20 17.90
CA THR A 32 7.25 -1.23 18.04
C THR A 32 7.66 -2.52 18.75
N ASP A 33 8.51 -3.31 18.09
CA ASP A 33 9.17 -4.43 18.76
C ASP A 33 10.31 -3.89 19.65
N PRO A 34 10.21 -4.00 20.99
CA PRO A 34 11.22 -3.45 21.88
C PRO A 34 12.58 -4.15 21.76
N ALA A 35 12.61 -5.42 21.34
CA ALA A 35 13.85 -6.20 21.23
C ALA A 35 14.66 -5.82 19.99
N THR A 36 13.98 -5.51 18.88
CA THR A 36 14.64 -5.21 17.60
C THR A 36 14.52 -3.75 17.17
N GLN A 37 13.73 -2.93 17.87
CA GLN A 37 13.37 -1.55 17.51
C GLN A 37 12.72 -1.43 16.12
N LYS A 38 12.19 -2.52 15.60
CA LYS A 38 11.45 -2.52 14.32
C LYS A 38 10.02 -2.06 14.55
N VAL A 39 9.52 -1.29 13.59
CA VAL A 39 8.13 -0.84 13.56
C VAL A 39 7.36 -1.74 12.59
N TYR A 40 6.23 -2.25 13.07
CA TYR A 40 5.26 -3.05 12.33
C TYR A 40 3.94 -2.29 12.24
N LEU A 41 3.14 -2.62 11.22
CA LEU A 41 1.78 -2.08 11.08
C LEU A 41 0.77 -3.20 11.31
N LEU A 42 -0.14 -2.96 12.24
CA LEU A 42 -1.31 -3.79 12.49
C LEU A 42 -2.51 -3.17 11.77
N VAL A 43 -3.17 -3.97 10.94
CA VAL A 43 -4.30 -3.56 10.10
C VAL A 43 -5.40 -4.62 10.16
N GLU A 44 -6.65 -4.16 10.12
CA GLU A 44 -7.76 -5.07 9.87
C GLU A 44 -7.75 -5.47 8.39
N LYS A 45 -7.86 -6.78 8.14
CA LYS A 45 -7.76 -7.36 6.80
C LYS A 45 -8.79 -6.75 5.84
N ASP A 46 -10.01 -6.49 6.31
CA ASP A 46 -11.10 -5.97 5.48
C ASP A 46 -10.92 -4.49 5.13
N ASN A 47 -10.17 -3.72 5.94
CA ASN A 47 -9.91 -2.30 5.67
C ASN A 47 -8.77 -2.06 4.65
N GLN A 48 -7.85 -3.01 4.47
CA GLN A 48 -6.85 -2.88 3.39
C GLN A 48 -7.46 -3.04 2.01
N ALA A 49 -8.38 -3.99 1.83
CA ALA A 49 -8.97 -4.23 0.52
C ALA A 49 -9.84 -3.05 0.05
N ALA A 50 -10.56 -2.39 0.96
CA ALA A 50 -11.41 -1.26 0.62
C ALA A 50 -10.61 -0.01 0.16
N ALA A 51 -9.59 0.39 0.93
CA ALA A 51 -8.82 1.60 0.63
C ALA A 51 -7.95 1.47 -0.63
N TYR A 52 -7.35 0.30 -0.87
CA TYR A 52 -6.61 0.03 -2.10
C TYR A 52 -7.54 -0.29 -3.27
N GLY A 53 -8.66 -0.97 -3.02
CA GLY A 53 -9.66 -1.31 -4.05
C GLY A 53 -10.22 -0.07 -4.71
N GLU A 54 -10.78 0.87 -3.94
CA GLU A 54 -11.38 2.10 -4.50
C GLU A 54 -10.36 2.96 -5.25
N TYR A 55 -9.13 3.07 -4.73
CA TYR A 55 -8.07 3.81 -5.39
C TYR A 55 -7.66 3.17 -6.72
N VAL A 56 -7.49 1.84 -6.74
CA VAL A 56 -7.08 1.10 -7.94
C VAL A 56 -8.21 1.08 -8.96
N GLU A 57 -9.46 0.84 -8.53
CA GLU A 57 -10.63 0.86 -9.40
C GLU A 57 -10.78 2.22 -10.09
N ARG A 58 -10.70 3.33 -9.34
CA ARG A 58 -10.75 4.67 -9.92
C ARG A 58 -9.59 4.92 -10.90
N ALA A 59 -8.36 4.54 -10.55
CA ALA A 59 -7.22 4.72 -11.44
C ALA A 59 -7.35 3.92 -12.74
N LEU A 60 -7.96 2.73 -12.68
CA LEU A 60 -8.25 1.91 -13.85
C LEU A 60 -9.37 2.53 -14.71
N GLU A 61 -10.45 3.01 -14.10
CA GLU A 61 -11.54 3.70 -14.80
C GLU A 61 -11.04 4.94 -15.55
N GLU A 62 -10.22 5.76 -14.88
CA GLU A 62 -9.60 6.94 -15.48
C GLU A 62 -8.68 6.56 -16.65
N GLY A 63 -7.83 5.55 -16.47
CA GLY A 63 -6.93 5.07 -17.52
C GLY A 63 -7.68 4.50 -18.74
N LEU A 64 -8.79 3.79 -18.52
CA LEU A 64 -9.64 3.28 -19.60
C LEU A 64 -10.35 4.42 -20.34
N ALA A 65 -10.87 5.41 -19.61
CA ALA A 65 -11.50 6.58 -20.22
C ALA A 65 -10.51 7.43 -21.03
N ASP A 66 -9.26 7.54 -20.58
CA ASP A 66 -8.17 8.16 -21.33
C ASP A 66 -7.81 7.37 -22.59
N PHE A 67 -7.78 6.04 -22.49
CA PHE A 67 -7.54 5.18 -23.65
C PHE A 67 -8.63 5.32 -24.72
N ASP A 68 -9.91 5.25 -24.33
CA ASP A 68 -11.06 5.41 -25.24
C ASP A 68 -11.10 6.78 -25.91
N ALA A 69 -10.64 7.82 -25.21
CA ALA A 69 -10.54 9.17 -25.74
C ALA A 69 -9.25 9.44 -26.55
N GLY A 70 -8.37 8.44 -26.70
CA GLY A 70 -7.08 8.59 -27.38
C GLY A 70 -6.07 9.46 -26.63
N ARG A 71 -6.27 9.71 -25.33
CA ARG A 71 -5.37 10.47 -24.45
C ARG A 71 -4.31 9.55 -23.84
N PHE A 72 -3.49 8.95 -24.68
CA PHE A 72 -2.35 8.15 -24.23
C PHE A 72 -1.09 8.52 -25.01
N GLU A 73 0.06 8.43 -24.36
CA GLU A 73 1.36 8.55 -25.03
C GLU A 73 2.03 7.17 -25.13
N PRO A 74 2.79 6.91 -26.21
CA PRO A 74 3.65 5.73 -26.27
C PRO A 74 4.58 5.69 -25.06
N TRP A 75 4.73 4.50 -24.49
CA TRP A 75 5.57 4.31 -23.32
C TRP A 75 7.04 4.55 -23.64
N ASP A 76 7.63 5.57 -23.02
CA ASP A 76 9.03 5.95 -23.16
C ASP A 76 9.70 6.05 -21.78
N ILE A 77 10.53 5.05 -21.49
CA ILE A 77 11.22 4.91 -20.19
C ILE A 77 12.26 6.02 -20.01
N GLU A 78 12.98 6.39 -21.06
CA GLU A 78 14.06 7.37 -20.98
C GLU A 78 13.49 8.76 -20.68
N LYS A 79 12.41 9.14 -21.37
CA LYS A 79 11.65 10.37 -21.11
C LYS A 79 11.09 10.40 -19.69
N THR A 80 10.58 9.27 -19.20
CA THR A 80 10.03 9.16 -17.84
C THR A 80 11.11 9.36 -16.78
N ILE A 81 12.28 8.73 -16.94
CA ILE A 81 13.42 8.90 -16.04
C ILE A 81 13.94 10.34 -16.07
N ALA A 82 14.01 10.97 -17.25
CA ALA A 82 14.44 12.36 -17.39
C ALA A 82 13.52 13.33 -16.62
N LYS A 83 12.19 13.22 -16.81
CA LYS A 83 11.19 14.02 -16.06
C LYS A 83 11.31 13.85 -14.54
N ALA A 84 11.54 12.62 -14.08
CA ALA A 84 11.70 12.32 -12.66
C ALA A 84 12.95 13.00 -12.07
N ARG A 85 14.07 12.99 -12.81
CA ARG A 85 15.32 13.65 -12.39
C ARG A 85 15.17 15.18 -12.34
N GLU A 86 14.50 15.78 -13.32
CA GLU A 86 14.19 17.22 -13.32
C GLU A 86 13.34 17.62 -12.12
N SER A 87 12.33 16.81 -11.79
CA SER A 87 11.43 17.04 -10.65
C SER A 87 12.11 16.90 -9.28
N LEU A 88 13.18 16.10 -9.18
CA LEU A 88 13.98 15.98 -7.97
C LEU A 88 14.87 17.21 -7.76
N ASN A 89 15.44 17.75 -8.83
CA ASN A 89 16.32 18.92 -8.78
C ASN A 89 15.55 20.22 -8.49
N SER A 90 14.30 20.35 -8.96
CA SER A 90 13.47 21.54 -8.73
C SER A 90 12.91 21.65 -7.30
N LYS A 91 12.88 20.55 -6.53
CA LYS A 91 12.45 20.55 -5.13
C LYS A 91 13.57 20.90 -4.12
N HIS A 92 14.80 21.07 -4.59
CA HIS A 92 15.99 21.39 -3.76
C HIS A 92 16.50 22.82 -3.97
N GLN A 93 15.66 23.71 -4.50
CA GLN A 93 15.90 25.16 -4.66
C GLN A 93 14.91 25.93 -3.81
#